data_AF-A0A2M7KBA8-F1
#
_entry.id   AF-A0A2M7KBA8-F1
#
_cell.length_a   1.000
_cell.length_b   1.000
_cell.length_c   1.000
_cell.angle_alpha   90.00
_cell.angle_beta   90.00
_cell.angle_gamma   90.00
#
_symmetry.space_group_name_H-M   'P 1'
#
loop_
_entity.id
_entity.type
_entity.pdbx_description
1 polymer ?
#
loop_
_entity_poly.entity_id
_entity_poly.type
_entity_poly.pdbx_seq_one_letter_code
_entity_poly.pdbx_strand_id
1 'polypeptide(L)'
;MTRLNAQQAIEGPCKYAGIEVEENFSNNLLERLSPEGTEIELTYLQVYLDKIYRTVIANEERMKQSDLDSFASLGMTFTNDVLEKIGNVKDLLGSFLEEQISALDNPDSALA
;
A
#
# COMPACT_ATOMS: atom_id res chain seq x y z
N MET A 1 3.70 -5.66 16.79
CA MET A 1 4.37 -4.33 16.88
C MET A 1 3.39 -3.30 17.44
N THR A 2 3.82 -2.31 18.23
CA THR A 2 2.89 -1.26 18.74
C THR A 2 2.47 -0.31 17.62
N ARG A 3 1.27 0.29 17.72
CA ARG A 3 0.79 1.28 16.73
C ARG A 3 1.74 2.47 16.55
N LEU A 4 2.33 2.96 17.64
CA LEU A 4 3.32 4.05 17.57
C LEU A 4 4.56 3.66 16.75
N ASN A 5 5.09 2.46 16.97
CA ASN A 5 6.23 1.97 16.19
C ASN A 5 5.86 1.75 14.72
N ALA A 6 4.63 1.28 14.47
CA ALA A 6 4.11 1.12 13.12
C ALA A 6 4.01 2.45 12.38
N GLN A 7 3.52 3.50 13.05
CA GLN A 7 3.46 4.85 12.49
C GLN A 7 4.86 5.37 12.13
N GLN A 8 5.84 5.22 13.02
CA GLN A 8 7.23 5.60 12.73
C GLN A 8 7.84 4.79 11.58
N ALA A 9 7.48 3.52 11.46
CA ALA A 9 7.91 2.65 10.36
C ALA A 9 7.29 3.04 8.99
N ILE A 10 6.20 3.81 8.98
CA ILE A 10 5.60 4.37 7.77
C ILE A 10 6.24 5.73 7.46
N GLU A 11 6.17 6.66 8.41
CA GLU A 11 6.56 8.07 8.19
C GLU A 11 8.05 8.26 8.03
N GLY A 12 8.87 7.50 8.76
CA GLY A 12 10.33 7.59 8.71
C GLY A 12 10.89 7.30 7.31
N PRO A 13 10.60 6.13 6.72
CA PRO A 13 11.00 5.82 5.35
C PRO A 13 10.43 6.77 4.31
N CYS A 14 9.15 7.16 4.43
CA CYS A 14 8.54 8.13 3.49
C CYS A 14 9.29 9.47 3.51
N LYS A 15 9.57 10.00 4.70
CA LYS A 15 10.34 11.23 4.86
C LYS A 15 11.77 11.12 4.30
N TYR A 16 12.44 10.00 4.53
CA TYR A 16 13.79 9.75 4.00
C TYR A 16 13.80 9.68 2.46
N ALA A 17 12.78 9.05 1.88
CA ALA A 17 12.64 8.89 0.44
C ALA A 17 12.06 10.12 -0.28
N GLY A 18 11.65 11.16 0.46
CA GLY A 18 11.00 12.35 -0.11
C GLY A 18 9.57 12.09 -0.59
N ILE A 19 8.91 11.06 -0.05
CA ILE A 19 7.50 10.76 -0.31
C ILE A 19 6.64 11.63 0.60
N GLU A 20 5.76 12.43 0.02
CA GLU A 20 4.78 13.21 0.76
C GLU A 20 3.67 12.29 1.26
N VAL A 21 3.22 12.53 2.48
CA VAL A 21 2.18 11.72 3.13
C VAL A 21 1.05 12.65 3.54
N GLU A 22 -0.16 12.34 3.11
CA GLU A 22 -1.35 13.11 3.45
C GLU A 22 -1.61 13.09 4.96
N GLU A 23 -2.28 14.13 5.48
CA GLU A 23 -2.62 14.22 6.89
C GLU A 23 -3.43 12.98 7.33
N ASN A 24 -3.10 12.46 8.52
CA ASN A 24 -3.71 11.27 9.13
C ASN A 24 -3.57 9.97 8.33
N PHE A 25 -2.80 9.95 7.23
CA PHE A 25 -2.61 8.75 6.40
C PHE A 25 -2.12 7.54 7.20
N SER A 26 -1.07 7.72 8.02
CA SER A 26 -0.51 6.63 8.83
C SER A 26 -1.55 6.03 9.77
N ASN A 27 -2.36 6.87 10.43
CA ASN A 27 -3.43 6.40 11.32
C ASN A 27 -4.52 5.66 10.53
N ASN A 28 -4.96 6.24 9.42
CA ASN A 28 -5.96 5.67 8.52
C ASN A 28 -5.54 4.32 7.93
N LEU A 29 -4.26 4.15 7.61
CA LEU A 29 -3.68 2.89 7.18
C LEU A 29 -3.74 1.86 8.31
N LEU A 30 -3.27 2.22 9.51
CA LEU A 30 -3.24 1.31 10.65
C LEU A 30 -4.64 0.90 11.12
N GLU A 31 -5.64 1.77 11.01
CA GLU A 31 -7.04 1.43 11.25
C GLU A 31 -7.58 0.39 10.26
N ARG A 32 -7.24 0.51 8.97
CA ARG A 32 -7.63 -0.48 7.95
C ARG A 32 -6.92 -1.82 8.13
N LEU A 33 -5.71 -1.78 8.67
CA LEU A 33 -4.88 -2.96 8.90
C LEU A 33 -5.27 -3.71 10.18
N SER A 34 -5.63 -2.98 11.23
CA SER A 34 -6.02 -3.51 12.54
C SER A 34 -7.02 -2.58 13.22
N PRO A 35 -8.33 -2.73 12.96
CA PRO A 35 -9.36 -1.86 13.52
C PRO A 35 -9.46 -2.01 15.05
N GLU A 36 -9.38 -3.24 15.55
CA GLU A 36 -9.61 -3.58 16.97
C GLU A 36 -8.33 -4.03 17.70
N GLY A 37 -7.21 -4.22 16.99
CA GLY A 37 -5.98 -4.73 17.58
C GLY A 37 -5.07 -3.62 18.12
N THR A 38 -4.57 -3.81 19.34
CA THR A 38 -3.49 -3.00 19.91
C THR A 38 -2.15 -3.27 19.23
N GLU A 39 -2.00 -4.45 18.62
CA GLU A 39 -0.81 -4.86 17.90
C GLU A 39 -1.02 -4.86 16.38
N ILE A 40 0.06 -4.52 15.69
CA ILE A 40 0.20 -4.49 14.25
C ILE A 40 1.17 -5.61 13.86
N GLU A 41 0.71 -6.49 12.99
CA GLU A 41 1.55 -7.49 12.34
C GLU A 41 2.44 -6.81 11.29
N LEU A 42 3.75 -6.92 11.45
CA LEU A 42 4.71 -6.24 10.57
C LEU A 42 4.59 -6.74 9.13
N THR A 43 4.34 -8.03 8.94
CA THR A 43 4.18 -8.63 7.62
C THR A 43 2.97 -8.07 6.89
N TYR A 44 1.85 -7.84 7.58
CA TYR A 44 0.68 -7.20 6.99
C TYR A 44 0.98 -5.75 6.60
N LEU A 45 1.66 -5.00 7.46
CA LEU A 45 2.08 -3.63 7.15
C LEU A 45 2.98 -3.58 5.91
N GLN A 46 3.93 -4.52 5.79
CA GLN A 46 4.84 -4.61 4.65
C GLN A 46 4.08 -4.87 3.34
N VAL A 47 3.17 -5.85 3.33
CA VAL A 47 2.34 -6.15 2.14
C VAL A 47 1.44 -4.97 1.77
N TYR A 48 0.85 -4.30 2.76
CA TYR A 48 0.00 -3.13 2.53
C TYR A 48 0.81 -1.97 1.90
N LEU A 49 1.99 -1.68 2.43
CA LEU A 49 2.87 -0.64 1.90
C LEU A 49 3.38 -0.96 0.48
N ASP A 50 3.72 -2.22 0.20
CA ASP A 50 4.09 -2.65 -1.16
C ASP A 50 2.93 -2.40 -2.14
N LYS A 51 1.69 -2.71 -1.73
CA LYS A 51 0.51 -2.48 -2.56
C LYS A 51 0.21 -1.00 -2.77
N ILE A 52 0.38 -0.15 -1.75
CA ILE A 52 0.29 1.33 -1.88
C ILE A 52 1.29 1.80 -2.93
N TYR A 53 2.56 1.42 -2.77
CA TYR A 53 3.64 1.86 -3.64
C TYR A 53 3.39 1.48 -5.11
N ARG A 54 3.00 0.22 -5.37
CA ARG A 54 2.63 -0.24 -6.71
C ARG A 54 1.44 0.51 -7.30
N THR A 55 0.42 0.78 -6.48
CA THR A 55 -0.78 1.50 -6.91
C THR A 55 -0.47 2.94 -7.31
N VAL A 56 0.37 3.61 -6.52
CA VAL A 56 0.81 4.99 -6.79
C VAL A 56 1.65 5.04 -8.06
N ILE A 57 2.64 4.15 -8.22
CA ILE A 57 3.46 4.09 -9.45
C ILE A 57 2.60 3.80 -10.68
N ALA A 58 1.70 2.82 -10.61
CA ALA A 58 0.83 2.50 -11.74
C ALA A 58 -0.07 3.67 -12.14
N ASN A 59 -0.54 4.48 -11.18
CA ASN A 59 -1.29 5.69 -11.45
C ASN A 59 -0.41 6.79 -12.07
N GLU A 60 0.83 6.96 -11.60
CA GLU A 60 1.80 7.90 -12.17
C GLU A 60 2.19 7.53 -13.60
N GLU A 61 2.41 6.24 -13.90
CA GLU A 61 2.73 5.78 -15.26
C GLU A 61 1.59 6.05 -16.25
N ARG A 62 0.34 5.85 -15.81
CA ARG A 62 -0.85 6.21 -16.61
C ARG A 62 -0.92 7.71 -16.89
N MET A 63 -0.51 8.56 -15.95
CA MET A 63 -0.47 10.02 -16.13
C MET A 63 0.70 10.50 -16.99
N LYS A 64 1.87 9.84 -16.91
CA LYS A 64 3.04 10.13 -17.76
C LYS A 64 2.79 9.79 -19.23
N GLN A 65 1.88 8.84 -19.51
CA GLN A 65 1.47 8.54 -20.88
C GLN A 65 0.61 9.64 -21.50
N SER A 66 -0.04 10.48 -20.69
CA SER A 66 -0.89 11.60 -21.13
C SER A 66 -0.18 12.95 -21.21
N ASP A 67 0.90 13.17 -20.45
CA ASP A 67 1.68 14.41 -20.48
C ASP A 67 3.19 14.12 -20.52
N LEU A 68 3.75 14.27 -21.73
CA LEU A 68 5.18 14.14 -22.03
C LEU A 68 5.89 15.45 -21.68
N ASP A 69 6.21 15.69 -20.40
CA ASP A 69 7.30 16.57 -19.97
C ASP A 69 7.24 16.77 -18.44
N SER A 70 8.06 16.02 -17.69
CA SER A 70 8.67 16.43 -16.40
C SER A 70 9.34 15.24 -15.71
N PHE A 71 10.58 14.94 -16.12
CA PHE A 71 11.37 13.83 -15.57
C PHE A 71 12.09 14.15 -14.24
N ALA A 72 11.92 15.36 -13.67
CA ALA A 72 12.85 15.84 -12.64
C ALA A 72 12.29 16.03 -11.22
N SER A 73 10.98 15.87 -10.96
CA SER A 73 10.45 15.92 -9.60
C SER A 73 9.03 15.34 -9.55
N LEU A 74 8.91 14.00 -9.54
CA LEU A 74 7.68 13.39 -9.06
C LEU A 74 7.78 13.34 -7.55
N GLY A 75 7.21 14.35 -6.88
CA GLY A 75 6.87 14.23 -5.47
C GLY A 75 5.80 13.15 -5.34
N MET A 76 6.25 11.91 -5.11
CA MET A 76 5.34 10.80 -4.85
C MET A 76 4.54 11.14 -3.59
N THR A 77 3.22 11.11 -3.70
CA THR A 77 2.32 11.45 -2.59
C THR A 77 1.45 10.26 -2.24
N PHE A 78 1.46 9.87 -0.97
CA PHE A 78 0.58 8.84 -0.42
C PHE A 78 -0.68 9.50 0.14
N THR A 79 -1.81 9.19 -0.50
CA THR A 79 -3.10 9.82 -0.21
C THR A 79 -4.09 8.84 0.42
N ASN A 80 -5.06 9.38 1.14
CA ASN A 80 -6.15 8.60 1.74
C ASN A 80 -7.02 7.90 0.67
N ASP A 81 -7.14 8.47 -0.54
CA ASP A 81 -7.82 7.87 -1.69
C ASP A 81 -7.21 6.51 -2.10
N VAL A 82 -5.88 6.38 -2.04
CA VAL A 82 -5.22 5.08 -2.29
C VAL A 82 -5.59 4.06 -1.21
N LEU A 83 -5.75 4.48 0.04
CA LEU A 83 -6.18 3.59 1.12
C LEU A 83 -7.62 3.11 0.92
N GLU A 84 -8.51 3.95 0.40
CA GLU A 84 -9.88 3.56 0.06
C GLU A 84 -9.93 2.54 -1.08
N LYS A 85 -9.08 2.71 -2.10
CA LYS A 85 -8.96 1.77 -3.22
C LYS A 85 -8.43 0.39 -2.82
N ILE A 86 -7.52 0.35 -1.83
CA ILE A 86 -6.93 -0.92 -1.36
C ILE A 86 -7.89 -1.67 -0.43
N GLY A 87 -8.66 -0.95 0.39
CA GLY A 87 -9.62 -1.54 1.32
C GLY A 87 -9.03 -1.89 2.69
N ASN A 88 -9.61 -2.86 3.37
CA ASN A 88 -9.13 -3.31 4.69
C ASN A 88 -8.17 -4.51 4.58
N VAL A 89 -7.67 -5.00 5.72
CA VAL A 89 -6.77 -6.16 5.76
C VAL A 89 -7.33 -7.42 5.09
N LYS A 90 -8.65 -7.65 5.12
CA LYS A 90 -9.27 -8.80 4.44
C LYS A 90 -9.24 -8.62 2.92
N ASP A 91 -9.51 -7.41 2.44
CA ASP A 91 -9.43 -7.09 1.00
C ASP A 91 -7.99 -7.23 0.49
N LEU A 92 -7.02 -6.77 1.30
CA LEU A 92 -5.59 -6.93 1.01
C LEU A 92 -5.20 -8.42 0.90
N LEU A 93 -5.55 -9.22 1.91
CA LEU A 93 -5.19 -10.64 1.92
C LEU A 93 -5.93 -11.43 0.84
N GLY A 94 -7.21 -11.11 0.58
CA GLY A 94 -8.00 -11.74 -0.48
C GLY A 94 -7.38 -11.50 -1.86
N SER A 95 -7.13 -10.23 -2.21
CA SER A 95 -6.49 -9.89 -3.49
C SER A 95 -5.07 -10.43 -3.62
N PHE A 96 -4.27 -10.43 -2.53
CA PHE A 96 -2.95 -11.04 -2.55
C PHE A 96 -3.02 -12.54 -2.84
N LEU A 97 -3.94 -13.27 -2.22
CA LEU A 97 -4.13 -14.70 -2.51
C LEU A 97 -4.56 -14.94 -3.96
N GLU A 98 -5.48 -14.13 -4.49
CA GLU A 98 -5.91 -14.22 -5.90
C GLU A 98 -4.76 -13.96 -6.88
N GLU A 99 -3.93 -12.95 -6.61
CA GLU A 99 -2.72 -12.65 -7.38
C GLU A 99 -1.74 -13.83 -7.36
N GLN A 100 -1.51 -14.43 -6.19
CA GLN A 100 -0.64 -15.58 -6.04
C GLN A 100 -1.19 -16.83 -6.75
N ILE A 101 -2.50 -17.10 -6.68
CA ILE A 101 -3.15 -18.22 -7.40
C ILE A 101 -3.03 -18.02 -8.91
N SER A 102 -3.25 -16.79 -9.39
CA SER A 102 -3.16 -16.44 -10.80
C SER A 102 -1.73 -16.57 -11.36
N ALA A 103 -0.73 -16.44 -10.50
CA ALA A 103 0.68 -16.60 -10.85
C ALA A 103 1.16 -18.07 -10.83
N LEU A 104 0.34 -19.04 -10.43
CA LEU A 104 0.68 -20.46 -10.47
C LEU A 104 0.56 -21.03 -11.89
N ASP A 105 1.41 -22.00 -12.20
CA ASP A 105 1.40 -22.70 -13.51
C ASP A 105 0.08 -23.44 -13.79
N ASN A 106 -0.68 -23.80 -12.75
CA ASN A 106 -2.00 -24.45 -12.85
C ASN A 106 -2.98 -23.90 -11.80
N PRO A 107 -3.67 -22.78 -12.08
CA PRO A 107 -4.56 -22.11 -11.13
C PRO A 107 -5.75 -22.98 -10.70
N ASP A 108 -6.31 -23.77 -11.63
CA ASP A 108 -7.49 -24.62 -11.39
C ASP A 108 -7.25 -25.73 -10.36
N SER A 109 -5.99 -26.14 -10.18
CA SER A 109 -5.62 -27.17 -9.18
C SER A 109 -5.51 -26.63 -7.76
N ALA A 110 -5.47 -25.30 -7.58
CA ALA A 110 -5.24 -24.66 -6.27
C ALA A 110 -6.52 -24.49 -5.44
N LEU A 111 -7.69 -24.58 -6.09
CA LEU A 111 -9.03 -24.36 -5.49
C LEU A 111 -9.81 -25.67 -5.23
N ALA A 112 -9.19 -26.84 -5.48
CA ALA A 112 -9.81 -28.15 -5.35
C ALA A 112 -9.62 -28.79 -3.96
#